data_AF-A0A6J7QCJ1-F1
#
_entry.id   AF-A0A6J7QCJ1-F1
#
_cell.length_a   1.000
_cell.length_b   1.000
_cell.length_c   1.000
_cell.angle_alpha   90.00
_cell.angle_beta   90.00
_cell.angle_gamma   90.00
#
_symmetry.space_group_name_H-M   'P 1'
#
loop_
_entity.id
_entity.type
_entity.pdbx_description
1 polymer ?
#
loop_
_entity_poly.entity_id
_entity_poly.type
_entity_poly.pdbx_seq_one_letter_code
_entity_poly.pdbx_strand_id
1 'polypeptide(L)'
;MMRAEDPFDPAGAPADILFRWSDTTQALDHPTAGLIGPVPYQRAGEHDGTGFALFNGDGIAPGDLGTRPGLDLAATIQTMLGRDPVNPSAGVSILDMQ
;
A
#
# COMPACT_ATOMS: atom_id res chain seq x y z
N MET A 1 -6.63 3.73 -13.64
CA MET A 1 -5.36 3.22 -14.18
C MET A 1 -4.35 4.35 -14.14
N MET A 2 -3.63 4.50 -13.04
CA MET A 2 -2.52 5.44 -12.94
C MET A 2 -1.32 4.79 -13.64
N ARG A 3 -1.16 5.08 -14.93
CA ARG A 3 0.12 4.85 -15.60
C ARG A 3 1.07 5.91 -15.08
N ALA A 4 2.14 5.51 -14.40
CA ALA A 4 3.26 6.40 -14.17
C ALA A 4 3.85 6.74 -15.55
N GLU A 5 3.80 8.01 -15.97
CA GLU A 5 4.47 8.45 -17.21
C GLU A 5 5.99 8.38 -17.07
N ASP A 6 6.48 8.60 -15.85
CA ASP A 6 7.88 8.46 -15.47
C ASP A 6 8.00 7.50 -14.28
N PRO A 7 8.64 6.32 -14.46
CA PRO A 7 8.85 5.36 -13.38
C PRO A 7 9.88 5.79 -12.33
N PHE A 8 10.58 6.90 -12.56
CA PHE A 8 11.53 7.48 -11.62
C PHE A 8 11.01 8.75 -10.94
N ASP A 9 9.78 9.19 -11.25
CA ASP A 9 9.19 10.35 -10.59
C ASP A 9 8.89 10.01 -9.11
N PRO A 10 9.59 10.64 -8.15
CA PRO A 10 9.38 10.39 -6.73
C PRO A 10 8.00 10.87 -6.23
N ALA A 11 7.28 11.67 -7.02
CA ALA A 11 5.90 12.09 -6.76
C ALA A 11 4.86 11.24 -7.53
N GLY A 12 5.30 10.27 -8.32
CA GLY A 12 4.47 9.36 -9.10
C GLY A 12 3.81 8.26 -8.27
N ALA A 13 2.95 7.46 -8.92
CA ALA A 13 2.34 6.30 -8.27
C ALA A 13 3.41 5.30 -7.83
N PRO A 14 3.37 4.76 -6.60
CA PRO A 14 4.34 3.78 -6.14
C PRO A 14 4.12 2.47 -6.90
N ALA A 15 4.97 2.19 -7.88
CA ALA A 15 5.01 0.91 -8.57
C ALA A 15 6.38 0.28 -8.34
N ASP A 16 6.42 -0.81 -7.56
CA ASP A 16 7.67 -1.51 -7.26
C ASP A 16 8.23 -2.26 -8.49
N ILE A 17 7.36 -2.69 -9.42
CA ILE A 17 7.72 -3.41 -10.65
C ILE A 17 6.74 -3.07 -11.79
N LEU A 18 7.28 -2.74 -12.97
CA LEU A 18 6.52 -2.54 -14.21
C LEU A 18 6.69 -3.73 -15.16
N PHE A 19 5.59 -4.41 -15.48
CA PHE A 19 5.56 -5.47 -16.51
C PHE A 19 5.00 -4.93 -17.82
N ARG A 20 5.75 -5.09 -18.91
CA ARG A 20 5.27 -4.86 -20.28
C ARG A 20 5.14 -6.20 -21.00
N TRP A 21 3.91 -6.64 -21.23
CA TRP A 21 3.63 -7.82 -22.06
C TRP A 21 3.81 -7.43 -23.54
N SER A 22 4.60 -8.20 -24.29
CA SER A 22 4.75 -8.01 -25.75
C SER A 22 3.47 -8.33 -26.51
N ASP A 23 2.70 -9.29 -25.99
CA ASP A 23 1.50 -9.86 -26.59
C ASP A 23 0.40 -10.06 -25.54
N THR A 24 -0.86 -10.11 -25.99
CA THR A 24 -2.01 -10.29 -25.10
C THR A 24 -2.09 -11.73 -24.59
N THR A 25 -1.55 -12.00 -23.40
CA THR A 25 -1.62 -13.33 -22.78
C THR A 25 -3.05 -13.60 -22.33
N GLN A 26 -3.71 -14.60 -22.92
CA GLN A 26 -5.10 -14.97 -22.59
C GLN A 26 -5.19 -16.05 -21.52
N ALA A 27 -4.18 -16.92 -21.41
CA ALA A 27 -4.15 -18.04 -20.47
C ALA A 27 -2.71 -18.55 -20.30
N LEU A 28 -2.46 -19.30 -19.24
CA LEU A 28 -1.22 -20.03 -18.97
C LEU A 28 -1.51 -21.53 -19.13
N ASP A 29 -0.69 -22.28 -19.87
CA ASP A 29 -0.78 -23.73 -19.94
C ASP A 29 0.26 -24.37 -19.00
N HIS A 30 -0.20 -25.19 -18.04
CA HIS A 30 0.65 -25.81 -17.03
C HIS A 30 0.58 -27.34 -17.10
N PRO A 31 1.73 -28.04 -17.08
CA PRO A 31 1.79 -29.49 -17.35
C PRO A 31 0.98 -30.36 -16.38
N THR A 32 0.72 -29.89 -15.16
CA THR A 32 -0.08 -30.63 -14.17
C THR A 32 -1.40 -29.94 -13.80
N ALA A 33 -1.50 -28.63 -14.00
CA ALA A 33 -2.67 -27.85 -13.59
C ALA A 33 -3.60 -27.54 -14.78
N GLY A 34 -3.18 -27.90 -15.99
CA GLY A 34 -3.89 -27.61 -17.22
C GLY A 34 -3.90 -26.12 -17.53
N LEU A 35 -4.95 -25.70 -18.24
CA LEU A 35 -5.13 -24.32 -18.66
C LEU A 35 -5.61 -23.44 -17.50
N ILE A 36 -4.84 -22.40 -17.16
CA ILE A 36 -5.14 -21.41 -16.13
C ILE A 36 -5.48 -20.08 -16.81
N GLY A 37 -6.75 -19.65 -16.73
CA GLY A 37 -7.25 -18.42 -17.35
C GLY A 37 -8.78 -18.35 -17.37
N PRO A 38 -9.36 -17.34 -18.05
CA PRO A 38 -8.67 -16.30 -18.82
C PRO A 38 -7.92 -15.31 -17.91
N VAL A 39 -6.73 -14.90 -18.34
CA VAL A 39 -6.02 -13.77 -17.72
C VAL A 39 -6.81 -12.51 -18.06
N PRO A 40 -7.26 -11.73 -17.06
CA PRO A 40 -7.98 -10.50 -17.35
C PRO A 40 -7.03 -9.54 -18.08
N TYR A 41 -7.48 -9.01 -19.23
CA TYR A 41 -6.71 -8.09 -20.08
C TYR A 41 -6.12 -6.91 -19.30
N GLN A 42 -6.82 -6.49 -18.24
CA GLN A 42 -6.34 -5.59 -17.22
C GLN A 42 -6.78 -6.12 -15.86
N ARG A 43 -5.91 -6.06 -14.86
CA ARG A 43 -6.34 -6.22 -13.46
C ARG A 43 -7.30 -5.07 -13.17
N ALA A 44 -8.60 -5.33 -13.10
CA ALA A 44 -9.62 -4.30 -12.88
C ALA A 44 -9.57 -3.71 -11.46
N GLY A 45 -8.70 -4.25 -10.59
CA GLY A 45 -8.44 -3.72 -9.26
C GLY A 45 -7.20 -2.85 -9.25
N GLU A 46 -7.40 -1.58 -8.90
CA GLU A 46 -6.36 -0.62 -8.54
C GLU A 46 -6.39 -0.43 -7.02
N HIS A 47 -5.27 -0.01 -6.41
CA HIS A 47 -5.32 0.44 -5.03
C HIS A 47 -5.95 1.82 -5.01
N ASP A 48 -6.93 2.01 -4.13
CA ASP A 48 -7.34 3.36 -3.79
C ASP A 48 -6.13 4.08 -3.15
N GLY A 49 -5.89 5.34 -3.51
CA GLY A 49 -4.85 6.16 -2.87
C GLY A 49 -5.16 6.45 -1.40
N THR A 50 -6.35 6.05 -0.95
CA THR A 50 -6.83 6.17 0.43
C THR A 50 -7.11 4.81 1.04
N GLY A 51 -6.99 4.72 2.36
CA GLY A 51 -7.31 3.53 3.13
C GLY A 51 -7.83 3.92 4.50
N PHE A 52 -8.03 2.94 5.37
CA PHE A 52 -8.40 3.17 6.76
C PHE A 52 -7.47 2.40 7.70
N ALA A 53 -7.29 2.93 8.91
CA ALA A 53 -6.57 2.28 10.00
C ALA A 53 -7.44 2.32 11.26
N LEU A 54 -7.39 1.23 12.02
CA LEU A 54 -8.09 1.10 13.31
C LEU A 54 -7.06 0.76 14.37
N PHE A 55 -6.97 1.59 15.40
CA PHE A 55 -6.06 1.40 16.52
C PHE A 55 -6.87 1.03 17.77
N ASN A 56 -6.43 0.00 18.48
CA ASN A 56 -7.04 -0.44 19.73
C ASN A 56 -5.95 -0.97 20.67
N GLY A 57 -6.02 -0.57 21.93
CA GLY A 57 -5.07 -0.98 22.96
C GLY A 57 -5.17 -0.10 24.20
N ASP A 58 -4.45 -0.48 25.25
CA ASP A 58 -4.39 0.28 26.49
C ASP A 58 -3.85 1.69 26.24
N GLY A 59 -4.52 2.70 26.78
CA GLY A 59 -4.13 4.10 26.63
C GLY A 59 -4.54 4.76 25.31
N ILE A 60 -5.19 4.05 24.39
CA ILE A 60 -5.71 4.64 23.14
C ILE A 60 -7.16 5.10 23.35
N ALA A 61 -7.38 6.40 23.31
CA ALA A 61 -8.72 6.96 23.45
C ALA A 61 -9.57 6.69 22.19
N PRO A 62 -10.87 6.35 22.32
CA PRO A 62 -11.74 6.21 21.18
C PRO A 62 -11.96 7.56 20.49
N GLY A 63 -11.87 7.59 19.17
CA GLY A 63 -12.10 8.81 18.39
C GLY A 63 -11.75 8.64 16.91
N ASP A 64 -12.19 9.62 16.11
CA ASP A 64 -11.73 9.78 14.73
C ASP A 64 -10.45 10.61 14.73
N LEU A 65 -9.37 10.03 14.20
CA LEU A 65 -8.04 10.66 14.13
C LEU A 65 -7.81 11.42 12.82
N GLY A 66 -8.84 11.47 11.96
CA GLY A 66 -8.86 12.14 10.68
C GLY A 66 -8.00 11.46 9.61
N THR A 67 -7.93 12.09 8.44
CA THR A 67 -7.07 11.63 7.34
C THR A 67 -5.61 11.94 7.66
N ARG A 68 -4.75 10.91 7.56
CA ARG A 68 -3.31 11.02 7.80
C ARG A 68 -2.50 10.42 6.66
N PRO A 69 -1.26 10.91 6.43
CA PRO A 69 -0.30 10.26 5.55
C PRO A 69 -0.11 8.78 5.90
N GLY A 70 -0.11 7.90 4.90
CA GLY A 70 0.12 6.47 5.13
C GLY A 70 1.49 6.16 5.74
N LEU A 71 2.47 7.04 5.55
CA LEU A 71 3.80 6.92 6.16
C LEU A 71 3.79 7.01 7.70
N ASP A 72 2.79 7.66 8.29
CA ASP A 72 2.66 7.83 9.75
C ASP A 72 2.34 6.51 10.48
N LEU A 73 1.88 5.47 9.75
CA LEU A 73 1.61 4.14 10.31
C LEU A 73 2.85 3.49 10.94
N ALA A 74 4.02 3.63 10.29
CA ALA A 74 5.25 3.02 10.79
C ALA A 74 5.70 3.63 12.11
N ALA A 75 5.59 4.96 12.26
CA ALA A 75 5.87 5.65 13.51
C ALA A 75 4.84 5.29 14.59
N THR A 76 3.56 5.23 14.23
CA THR A 76 2.47 4.85 15.15
C THR A 76 2.66 3.46 15.74
N ILE A 77 3.03 2.47 14.93
CA ILE A 77 3.29 1.09 15.40
C ILE A 77 4.48 1.06 16.36
N GLN A 78 5.54 1.84 16.12
CA GLN A 78 6.69 1.92 17.03
C GLN A 78 6.29 2.50 18.38
N THR A 79 5.52 3.58 18.41
CA THR A 79 4.96 4.16 19.63
C THR A 79 4.12 3.14 20.40
N MET A 80 3.24 2.40 19.72
CA MET A 80 2.44 1.34 20.37
C MET A 80 3.28 0.20 20.96
N LEU A 81 4.48 -0.03 20.42
CA LEU A 81 5.44 -1.01 20.94
C LEU A 81 6.34 -0.45 22.06
N GLY A 82 6.11 0.80 22.49
CA GLY A 82 6.94 1.48 23.49
C GLY A 82 8.34 1.79 22.98
N ARG A 83 8.50 1.98 21.66
CA ARG A 83 9.77 2.32 21.03
C ARG A 83 9.72 3.74 20.48
N ASP A 84 10.85 4.43 20.54
CA ASP A 84 11.01 5.71 19.85
C ASP A 84 11.06 5.47 18.32
N PRO A 85 10.34 6.26 17.52
CA PRO A 85 10.38 6.14 16.07
C PRO A 85 11.81 6.29 15.54
N VAL A 86 12.31 5.25 14.89
CA VAL A 86 13.65 5.28 14.28
C VAL A 86 13.57 6.15 13.02
N ASN A 87 14.01 7.40 13.15
CA ASN A 87 14.17 8.43 12.11
C ASN A 87 12.91 9.28 11.82
N PRO A 88 12.88 10.58 12.17
CA PRO A 88 11.72 11.47 11.98
C PRO A 88 11.39 11.76 10.50
N SER A 89 12.25 11.39 9.55
CA SER A 89 11.94 11.44 8.12
C SER A 89 10.98 10.34 7.65
N ALA A 90 10.66 9.36 8.51
CA ALA A 90 9.77 8.24 8.18
C ALA A 90 8.29 8.47 8.56
N GLY A 91 7.95 9.60 9.20
CA GLY A 91 6.60 9.94 9.64
C GLY A 91 6.48 10.28 11.12
N VAL A 92 5.29 10.71 11.53
CA VAL A 92 4.94 11.00 12.93
C VAL A 92 3.89 10.02 13.42
N SER A 93 3.88 9.70 14.71
CA SER A 93 2.85 8.82 15.27
C SER A 93 1.50 9.56 15.29
N ILE A 94 0.46 8.90 14.79
CA ILE A 94 -0.91 9.43 14.74
C ILE A 94 -1.47 9.59 16.17
N LEU A 95 -1.00 8.75 17.10
CA LEU A 95 -1.47 8.73 18.50
C LEU A 95 -0.86 9.84 19.36
N ASP A 96 0.24 10.45 18.92
CA ASP A 96 0.91 11.53 19.68
C ASP A 96 0.09 12.84 19.64
N MET A 97 -0.98 12.87 18.86
CA MET A 97 -1.89 14.01 18.71
C MET A 97 -3.19 13.89 19.55
N GLN A 98 -3.31 12.85 20.39
CA GLN A 98 -4.43 12.66 21.33
C GLN A 98 -4.26 13.45 22.62
#